data_AF-A0A1I7W2R8-F1
#
_entry.id   AF-A0A1I7W2R8-F1
#
_cell.length_a   1.000
_cell.length_b   1.000
_cell.length_c   1.000
_cell.angle_alpha   90.00
_cell.angle_beta   90.00
_cell.angle_gamma   90.00
#
_symmetry.space_group_name_H-M   'P 1'
#
loop_
_entity.id
_entity.type
_entity.pdbx_description
1 polymer ?
#
loop_
_entity_poly.entity_id
_entity_poly.type
_entity_poly.pdbx_seq_one_letter_code
_entity_poly.pdbx_strand_id
1 'polypeptide(L)'
;MLNRHIRLLLCNSSIGLSNRTLPLISCTYHNSSQFYCASKVEEGSSEDNGNVGEAIGYAYNTVEKKKGLYRPKHTLEEQIAYMNSKVYADTYKGMPVYHFYRRNFKGQAIFMPKPRMFCVDKEGKFRVNHACPICRDEYLFFDYRNPALILQFLFNHTDRILPLKKLGLCFDQYTQLRAQLLKAREH
;
A
#
# COMPACT_ATOMS: atom_id res chain seq x y z
N MET A 1 0.37 -19.63 54.23
CA MET A 1 1.22 -20.81 54.53
C MET A 1 0.78 -21.94 53.59
N LEU A 2 1.61 -22.27 52.60
CA LEU A 2 1.66 -23.56 51.86
C LEU A 2 0.40 -23.93 51.03
N ASN A 3 0.43 -24.55 49.85
CA ASN A 3 1.46 -24.92 48.90
C ASN A 3 0.66 -25.31 47.63
N ARG A 4 1.03 -24.84 46.44
CA ARG A 4 0.42 -25.31 45.19
C ARG A 4 1.06 -26.64 44.80
N HIS A 5 0.32 -27.74 44.96
CA HIS A 5 0.62 -29.04 44.37
C HIS A 5 -0.20 -29.21 43.10
N ILE A 6 0.45 -29.31 41.94
CA ILE A 6 -0.06 -30.13 40.83
C ILE A 6 1.11 -30.93 40.28
N ARG A 7 0.93 -32.26 40.31
CA ARG A 7 1.88 -33.31 40.00
C ARG A 7 2.17 -33.38 38.49
N LEU A 8 3.45 -33.59 38.19
CA LEU A 8 3.94 -34.24 36.98
C LEU A 8 3.32 -35.63 36.82
N LEU A 9 2.85 -35.96 35.63
CA LEU A 9 2.69 -37.33 35.15
C LEU A 9 3.36 -37.45 33.79
N LEU A 10 4.44 -38.24 33.77
CA LEU A 10 5.06 -38.83 32.58
C LEU A 10 4.59 -40.29 32.52
N CYS A 11 4.19 -40.76 31.33
CA CYS A 11 4.34 -42.14 30.84
C CYS A 11 3.94 -42.14 29.36
N ASN A 12 4.89 -42.13 28.43
CA ASN A 12 5.56 -43.27 27.79
C ASN A 12 4.63 -44.18 26.97
N SER A 13 4.78 -44.11 25.65
CA SER A 13 4.86 -45.31 24.83
C SER A 13 5.78 -45.05 23.61
N SER A 14 6.70 -45.99 23.48
CA SER A 14 7.89 -46.05 22.65
C SER A 14 7.62 -46.74 21.32
N ILE A 15 8.03 -46.15 20.19
CA ILE A 15 8.26 -46.88 18.94
C ILE A 15 9.53 -46.34 18.26
N GLY A 16 10.57 -47.17 18.25
CA GLY A 16 11.50 -47.42 17.14
C GLY A 16 12.46 -46.30 16.70
N LEU A 17 13.69 -46.34 17.21
CA LEU A 17 14.86 -45.72 16.57
C LEU A 17 15.22 -46.46 15.27
N SER A 18 15.48 -45.70 14.21
CA SER A 18 16.52 -46.06 13.22
C SER A 18 17.40 -44.83 13.01
N ASN A 19 18.67 -44.99 13.38
CA ASN A 19 19.69 -43.97 13.41
C ASN A 19 20.08 -43.54 11.98
N ARG A 20 20.00 -42.25 11.67
CA ARG A 20 20.96 -41.58 10.79
C ARG A 20 21.19 -40.13 11.24
N THR A 21 22.45 -39.79 11.29
CA THR A 21 23.12 -38.66 11.91
C THR A 21 22.80 -37.28 11.31
N LEU A 22 22.59 -36.33 12.23
CA LEU A 22 22.67 -34.85 12.24
C LEU A 22 23.60 -34.18 11.20
N PRO A 23 23.48 -32.85 10.90
CA PRO A 23 23.03 -31.80 11.83
C PRO A 23 22.02 -30.75 11.33
N LEU A 24 21.27 -30.25 12.32
CA LEU A 24 20.45 -29.05 12.28
C LEU A 24 21.34 -27.82 12.05
N ILE A 25 21.22 -27.21 10.88
CA ILE A 25 21.76 -25.86 10.63
C ILE A 25 20.74 -24.87 11.17
N SER A 26 21.12 -24.21 12.26
CA SER A 26 20.46 -23.04 12.80
C SER A 26 20.55 -21.89 11.78
N CYS A 27 19.45 -21.54 11.11
CA CYS A 27 19.37 -20.29 10.36
C CYS A 27 19.08 -19.14 11.33
N THR A 28 20.13 -18.58 11.92
CA THR A 28 20.10 -17.25 12.52
C THR A 28 19.92 -16.22 11.40
N TYR A 29 18.75 -15.60 11.35
CA TYR A 29 18.50 -14.47 10.46
C TYR A 29 19.30 -13.26 10.95
N HIS A 30 20.52 -13.11 10.44
CA HIS A 30 21.30 -11.89 10.55
C HIS A 30 20.70 -10.82 9.63
N ASN A 31 20.25 -9.74 10.26
CA ASN A 31 19.74 -8.54 9.64
C ASN A 31 20.95 -7.71 9.12
N SER A 32 21.45 -8.01 7.92
CA SER A 32 22.53 -7.21 7.31
C SER A 32 21.95 -6.01 6.58
N SER A 33 21.94 -4.87 7.29
CA SER A 33 21.82 -3.54 6.70
C SER A 33 23.18 -3.16 6.13
N GLN A 34 23.41 -3.44 4.84
CA GLN A 34 24.51 -2.84 4.07
C GLN A 34 24.28 -3.12 2.58
N PHE A 35 23.64 -2.17 1.90
CA PHE A 35 23.85 -1.98 0.48
C PHE A 35 24.43 -0.57 0.31
N TYR A 36 25.75 -0.51 0.22
CA TYR A 36 26.47 0.63 -0.33
C TYR A 36 26.36 0.54 -1.86
N CYS A 37 25.83 1.59 -2.49
CA CYS A 37 26.08 1.84 -3.91
C CYS A 37 27.00 3.05 -4.01
N ALA A 38 28.24 2.80 -4.41
CA ALA A 38 29.18 3.81 -4.83
C ALA A 38 28.90 4.15 -6.30
N SER A 39 28.47 5.36 -6.58
CA SER A 39 28.47 5.94 -7.93
C SER A 39 29.55 7.02 -7.99
N LYS A 40 30.48 6.85 -8.94
CA LYS A 40 31.51 7.84 -9.28
C LYS A 40 30.84 9.12 -9.77
N VAL A 41 31.32 10.25 -9.26
CA VAL A 41 30.98 11.60 -9.73
C VAL A 41 31.91 11.90 -10.91
N GLU A 42 31.35 12.26 -12.06
CA GLU A 42 32.06 13.04 -13.07
C GLU A 42 31.48 14.45 -13.07
N GLU A 43 32.35 15.42 -12.85
CA GLU A 43 32.04 16.85 -12.84
C GLU A 43 31.95 17.35 -14.28
N GLY A 44 30.79 17.89 -14.65
CA GLY A 44 30.60 18.68 -15.86
C GLY A 44 29.99 20.01 -15.48
N SER A 45 30.81 21.07 -15.49
CA SER A 45 30.40 22.46 -15.30
C SER A 45 30.02 23.10 -16.64
N SER A 46 28.83 23.70 -16.73
CA SER A 46 28.62 24.94 -17.50
C SER A 46 27.29 25.61 -17.13
N GLU A 47 27.48 26.72 -16.43
CA GLU A 47 26.68 27.91 -16.10
C GLU A 47 25.32 28.18 -16.80
N ASP A 48 24.35 28.42 -15.92
CA ASP A 48 23.20 29.35 -15.86
C ASP A 48 22.75 30.15 -17.10
N ASN A 49 21.44 30.12 -17.36
CA ASN A 49 20.68 31.30 -17.80
C ASN A 49 19.19 31.12 -17.49
N GLY A 50 18.68 32.02 -16.65
CA GLY A 50 17.35 31.97 -16.07
C GLY A 50 16.20 32.07 -17.07
N ASN A 51 15.24 31.19 -16.86
CA ASN A 51 13.82 31.49 -16.99
C ASN A 51 13.11 30.63 -15.93
N VAL A 52 12.77 31.23 -14.79
CA VAL A 52 11.93 30.57 -13.77
C VAL A 52 10.51 30.54 -14.32
N GLY A 53 10.30 29.68 -15.31
CA GLY A 53 8.98 29.18 -15.64
C GLY A 53 8.51 28.43 -14.40
N GLU A 54 7.50 28.98 -13.75
CA GLU A 54 6.76 28.40 -12.65
C GLU A 54 6.60 26.90 -12.92
N ALA A 55 7.43 26.10 -12.24
CA ALA A 55 7.36 24.67 -12.35
C ALA A 55 5.97 24.30 -11.84
N ILE A 56 5.08 23.98 -12.77
CA ILE A 56 3.80 23.33 -12.48
C ILE A 56 4.18 22.11 -11.65
N GLY A 57 4.03 22.27 -10.33
CA GLY A 57 4.50 21.31 -9.36
C GLY A 57 3.66 20.07 -9.53
N TYR A 58 4.17 19.11 -10.30
CA TYR A 58 3.70 17.74 -10.19
C TYR A 58 3.85 17.38 -8.72
N ALA A 59 2.71 17.17 -8.05
CA ALA A 59 2.62 17.02 -6.60
C ALA A 59 3.47 15.83 -6.15
N TYR A 60 4.73 16.10 -5.79
CA TYR A 60 5.59 15.13 -5.14
C TYR A 60 4.98 14.75 -3.78
N ASN A 61 5.36 13.58 -3.29
CA ASN A 61 5.13 13.09 -1.92
C ASN A 61 5.87 13.92 -0.87
N THR A 62 5.88 15.26 -0.96
CA THR A 62 6.31 16.10 0.16
C THR A 62 5.37 15.77 1.31
N VAL A 63 5.96 15.38 2.45
CA VAL A 63 5.26 14.98 3.68
C VAL A 63 4.62 16.20 4.35
N GLU A 64 3.97 17.05 3.56
CA GLU A 64 3.17 18.14 4.06
C GLU A 64 1.94 17.57 4.73
N LYS A 65 1.50 18.24 5.79
CA LYS A 65 0.32 17.85 6.54
C LYS A 65 -0.92 18.07 5.65
N LYS A 66 -1.34 17.03 4.94
CA LYS A 66 -2.57 17.08 4.10
C LYS A 66 -3.85 17.30 4.93
N LYS A 67 -3.85 17.01 6.23
CA LYS A 67 -5.04 17.16 7.08
C LYS A 67 -5.54 18.61 7.07
N GLY A 68 -6.82 18.78 6.75
CA GLY A 68 -7.49 20.07 6.66
C GLY A 68 -7.51 20.67 5.25
N LEU A 69 -6.65 20.21 4.34
CA LEU A 69 -6.66 20.65 2.94
C LEU A 69 -7.82 20.01 2.19
N TYR A 70 -8.30 20.71 1.17
CA TYR A 70 -9.30 20.20 0.24
C TYR A 70 -8.64 19.28 -0.81
N ARG A 71 -9.34 18.20 -1.16
CA ARG A 71 -9.00 17.32 -2.28
C ARG A 71 -9.55 17.92 -3.58
N PRO A 72 -8.70 18.24 -4.57
CA PRO A 72 -9.15 18.65 -5.89
C PRO A 72 -10.05 17.59 -6.54
N LYS A 73 -11.01 18.04 -7.35
CA LYS A 73 -11.91 17.16 -8.11
C LYS A 73 -11.45 17.17 -9.56
N HIS A 74 -11.27 15.98 -10.12
CA HIS A 74 -10.84 15.78 -11.50
C HIS A 74 -11.92 15.14 -12.34
N THR A 75 -11.83 15.34 -13.65
CA THR A 75 -12.72 14.69 -14.62
C THR A 75 -12.19 13.31 -15.01
N LEU A 76 -13.05 12.49 -15.64
CA LEU A 76 -12.67 11.15 -16.10
C LEU A 76 -11.58 11.21 -17.18
N GLU A 77 -11.66 12.19 -18.07
CA GLU A 77 -10.69 12.40 -19.15
C GLU A 77 -9.31 12.71 -18.59
N GLU A 78 -9.25 13.60 -17.57
CA GLU A 78 -8.01 13.91 -16.84
C GLU A 78 -7.44 12.67 -16.16
N GLN A 79 -8.28 11.83 -15.55
CA GLN A 79 -7.82 10.59 -14.93
C GLN A 79 -7.18 9.65 -15.95
N ILE A 80 -7.82 9.45 -17.10
CA ILE A 80 -7.31 8.56 -18.15
C ILE A 80 -6.00 9.12 -18.71
N ALA A 81 -5.95 10.43 -18.97
CA ALA A 81 -4.74 11.12 -19.40
C ALA A 81 -3.61 10.98 -18.38
N TYR A 82 -3.91 11.09 -17.08
CA TYR A 82 -2.95 10.89 -16.00
C TYR A 82 -2.43 9.45 -15.96
N MET A 83 -3.30 8.43 -16.07
CA MET A 83 -2.86 7.03 -16.07
C MET A 83 -1.96 6.68 -17.28
N ASN A 84 -2.16 7.35 -18.42
CA ASN A 84 -1.32 7.21 -19.61
C ASN A 84 -0.04 8.07 -19.58
N SER A 85 0.09 8.95 -18.60
CA SER A 85 1.21 9.88 -18.49
C SER A 85 2.50 9.20 -18.02
N LYS A 86 3.65 9.78 -18.38
CA LYS A 86 4.97 9.37 -17.87
C LYS A 86 5.05 9.46 -16.34
N VAL A 87 4.40 10.48 -15.76
CA VAL A 87 4.36 10.70 -14.30
C VAL A 87 3.75 9.51 -13.57
N TYR A 88 2.65 8.94 -14.08
CA TYR A 88 2.05 7.76 -13.49
C TYR A 88 2.97 6.53 -13.61
N ALA A 89 3.55 6.33 -14.78
CA ALA A 89 4.49 5.23 -15.02
C ALA A 89 5.71 5.30 -14.08
N ASP A 90 6.29 6.48 -13.88
CA ASP A 90 7.43 6.68 -12.99
C ASP A 90 7.07 6.53 -11.51
N THR A 91 5.86 6.98 -11.12
CA THR A 91 5.35 6.89 -9.75
C THR A 91 5.10 5.44 -9.33
N TYR A 92 4.49 4.65 -10.22
CA TYR A 92 4.01 3.30 -9.90
C TYR A 92 4.88 2.18 -10.46
N LYS A 93 5.79 2.46 -11.39
CA LYS A 93 6.78 1.50 -11.92
C LYS A 93 6.15 0.19 -12.40
N GLY A 94 4.97 0.26 -13.01
CA GLY A 94 4.20 -0.90 -13.48
C GLY A 94 3.54 -1.76 -12.39
N MET A 95 3.68 -1.39 -11.11
CA MET A 95 3.03 -2.08 -9.99
C MET A 95 1.62 -1.51 -9.73
N PRO A 96 0.70 -2.28 -9.13
CA PRO A 96 -0.64 -1.78 -8.82
C PRO A 96 -0.59 -0.66 -7.78
N VAL A 97 -1.57 0.25 -7.83
CA VAL A 97 -1.57 1.51 -7.05
C VAL A 97 -1.36 1.31 -5.55
N TYR A 98 -1.96 0.26 -4.97
CA TYR A 98 -1.86 -0.01 -3.54
C TYR A 98 -0.51 -0.61 -3.10
N HIS A 99 0.37 -1.02 -4.02
CA HIS A 99 1.58 -1.77 -3.70
C HIS A 99 2.54 -1.02 -2.78
N PHE A 100 2.80 0.26 -3.07
CA PHE A 100 3.71 1.10 -2.29
C PHE A 100 3.07 1.71 -1.04
N TYR A 101 1.83 1.34 -0.73
CA TYR A 101 1.15 1.87 0.45
C TYR A 101 1.27 0.93 1.63
N ARG A 102 1.75 1.46 2.75
CA ARG A 102 1.81 0.74 4.03
C ARG A 102 1.06 1.51 5.10
N ARG A 103 0.11 0.86 5.78
CA ARG A 103 -0.64 1.51 6.85
C ARG A 103 0.14 1.53 8.15
N ASN A 104 0.09 2.68 8.83
CA ASN A 104 0.62 2.83 10.19
C ASN A 104 -0.40 2.30 11.20
N PHE A 105 -0.03 1.28 11.96
CA PHE A 105 -0.77 0.75 13.11
C PHE A 105 0.21 0.13 14.11
N LYS A 106 -0.22 -0.03 15.36
CA LYS A 106 0.62 -0.60 16.42
C LYS A 106 0.63 -2.13 16.35
N GLY A 107 1.80 -2.73 16.56
CA GLY A 107 1.97 -4.19 16.65
C GLY A 107 2.17 -4.91 15.31
N GLN A 108 2.08 -6.23 15.35
CA GLN A 108 2.25 -7.10 14.17
C GLN A 108 1.04 -7.01 13.22
N ALA A 109 1.25 -7.32 11.93
CA ALA A 109 0.22 -7.24 10.89
C ALA A 109 -1.02 -8.12 11.15
N ILE A 110 -0.87 -9.21 11.91
CA ILE A 110 -1.97 -10.10 12.32
C ILE A 110 -2.99 -9.33 13.17
N PHE A 111 -2.50 -8.47 14.07
CA PHE A 111 -3.32 -7.64 14.96
C PHE A 111 -3.75 -6.32 14.32
N MET A 112 -3.58 -6.19 13.00
CA MET A 112 -3.98 -4.98 12.29
C MET A 112 -5.50 -4.76 12.46
N PRO A 113 -5.92 -3.60 13.01
CA PRO A 113 -7.33 -3.31 13.24
C PRO A 113 -8.10 -3.18 11.92
N LYS A 114 -9.42 -3.08 12.02
CA LYS A 114 -10.24 -2.72 10.86
C LYS A 114 -9.76 -1.37 10.28
N PRO A 115 -9.71 -1.22 8.95
CA PRO A 115 -9.36 0.05 8.31
C PRO A 115 -10.31 1.19 8.74
N ARG A 116 -9.91 2.43 8.52
CA ARG A 116 -10.74 3.59 8.86
C ARG A 116 -11.97 3.71 7.94
N MET A 117 -13.01 4.35 8.43
CA MET A 117 -14.25 4.53 7.67
C MET A 117 -14.08 5.41 6.43
N PHE A 118 -13.48 6.59 6.60
CA PHE A 118 -13.26 7.57 5.52
C PHE A 118 -11.92 8.30 5.69
N CYS A 119 -11.27 8.64 4.57
CA CYS A 119 -10.06 9.48 4.54
C CYS A 119 -10.38 10.96 4.35
N VAL A 120 -11.41 11.20 3.54
CA VAL A 120 -11.87 12.51 3.08
C VAL A 120 -13.28 12.71 3.63
N ASP A 121 -13.59 13.90 4.12
CA ASP A 121 -14.92 14.29 4.57
C ASP A 121 -15.88 14.49 3.40
N LYS A 122 -17.18 14.59 3.70
CA LYS A 122 -18.22 14.91 2.69
C LYS A 122 -17.98 16.26 2.01
N GLU A 123 -17.34 17.20 2.71
CA GLU A 123 -16.93 18.51 2.19
C GLU A 123 -15.72 18.44 1.23
N GLY A 124 -15.06 17.28 1.12
CA GLY A 124 -13.84 17.12 0.32
C GLY A 124 -12.54 17.42 1.06
N LYS A 125 -12.57 17.70 2.38
CA LYS A 125 -11.36 17.92 3.18
C LYS A 125 -10.72 16.62 3.64
N PHE A 126 -9.38 16.58 3.70
CA PHE A 126 -8.65 15.47 4.28
C PHE A 126 -8.74 15.46 5.81
N ARG A 127 -9.22 14.36 6.38
CA ARG A 127 -9.20 14.14 7.85
C ARG A 127 -7.85 13.67 8.37
N VAL A 128 -7.09 13.04 7.49
CA VAL A 128 -5.89 12.28 7.81
C VAL A 128 -4.71 12.81 7.00
N ASN A 129 -3.52 12.75 7.58
CA ASN A 129 -2.28 13.03 6.84
C ASN A 129 -1.91 11.86 5.92
N HIS A 130 -2.06 10.63 6.41
CA HIS A 130 -1.72 9.41 5.66
C HIS A 130 -2.97 8.81 5.00
N ALA A 131 -3.44 9.46 3.92
CA ALA A 131 -4.59 9.03 3.12
C ALA A 131 -4.36 7.66 2.45
N CYS A 132 -5.41 6.97 1.99
CA CYS A 132 -5.27 5.62 1.41
C CYS A 132 -4.69 5.73 -0.01
N PRO A 133 -4.30 4.64 -0.69
CA PRO A 133 -3.68 4.70 -2.01
C PRO A 133 -4.47 5.52 -3.04
N ILE A 134 -5.81 5.45 -2.97
CA ILE A 134 -6.69 6.19 -3.87
C ILE A 134 -6.93 7.62 -3.40
N CYS A 135 -7.10 7.85 -2.09
CA CYS A 135 -7.37 9.21 -1.62
C CYS A 135 -6.12 10.09 -1.59
N ARG A 136 -4.91 9.51 -1.51
CA ARG A 136 -3.67 10.30 -1.45
C ARG A 136 -3.36 11.00 -2.77
N ASP A 137 -3.74 10.36 -3.88
CA ASP A 137 -3.55 10.84 -5.24
C ASP A 137 -4.89 11.38 -5.75
N GLU A 138 -4.88 12.60 -6.23
CA GLU A 138 -6.10 13.35 -6.57
C GLU A 138 -6.78 12.84 -7.85
N TYR A 139 -5.98 12.51 -8.86
CA TYR A 139 -6.46 12.01 -10.15
C TYR A 139 -7.12 10.63 -10.09
N LEU A 140 -6.86 9.84 -9.04
CA LEU A 140 -7.37 8.48 -8.92
C LEU A 140 -8.70 8.42 -8.17
N PHE A 141 -9.73 7.89 -8.82
CA PHE A 141 -11.05 7.66 -8.26
C PHE A 141 -11.74 6.52 -9.01
N PHE A 142 -12.66 5.81 -8.35
CA PHE A 142 -13.30 4.65 -8.96
C PHE A 142 -14.49 5.05 -9.84
N ASP A 143 -14.40 4.69 -11.12
CA ASP A 143 -15.49 4.78 -12.08
C ASP A 143 -15.54 3.54 -12.98
N TYR A 144 -16.76 3.06 -13.26
CA TYR A 144 -16.99 1.88 -14.10
C TYR A 144 -16.49 2.05 -15.54
N ARG A 145 -16.45 3.29 -16.05
CA ARG A 145 -15.99 3.63 -17.41
C ARG A 145 -14.48 3.45 -17.59
N ASN A 146 -13.72 3.46 -16.50
CA ASN A 146 -12.27 3.21 -16.53
C ASN A 146 -11.96 1.87 -15.84
N PRO A 147 -12.10 0.74 -16.55
CA PRO A 147 -11.83 -0.57 -15.97
C PRO A 147 -10.35 -0.77 -15.63
N ALA A 148 -9.43 -0.06 -16.28
CA ALA A 148 -7.99 -0.22 -16.08
C ALA A 148 -7.56 0.01 -14.62
N LEU A 149 -8.20 0.96 -13.93
CA LEU A 149 -7.96 1.19 -12.51
C LEU A 149 -8.61 0.10 -11.63
N ILE A 150 -9.87 -0.26 -11.91
CA ILE A 150 -10.64 -1.22 -11.12
C ILE A 150 -9.99 -2.60 -11.14
N LEU A 151 -9.51 -3.05 -12.31
CA LEU A 151 -8.88 -4.36 -12.50
C LEU A 151 -7.68 -4.57 -11.58
N GLN A 152 -6.96 -3.50 -11.21
CA GLN A 152 -5.82 -3.59 -10.28
C GLN A 152 -6.25 -4.09 -8.89
N PHE A 153 -7.50 -3.85 -8.48
CA PHE A 153 -8.01 -4.17 -7.13
C PHE A 153 -8.70 -5.54 -7.05
N LEU A 154 -8.74 -6.27 -8.16
CA LEU A 154 -9.34 -7.60 -8.25
C LEU A 154 -8.27 -8.69 -8.10
N PHE A 155 -8.71 -9.90 -7.77
CA PHE A 155 -7.87 -11.08 -7.95
C PHE A 155 -7.71 -11.36 -9.44
N ASN A 156 -6.51 -11.78 -9.85
CA ASN A 156 -6.17 -12.10 -11.24
C ASN A 156 -7.28 -12.95 -11.90
N HIS A 157 -7.83 -12.48 -13.01
CA HIS A 157 -8.86 -13.16 -13.81
C HIS A 157 -10.18 -13.48 -13.07
N THR A 158 -10.51 -12.77 -11.98
CA THR A 158 -11.79 -12.96 -11.29
C THR A 158 -12.44 -11.64 -10.89
N ASP A 159 -13.76 -11.65 -10.70
CA ASP A 159 -14.52 -10.49 -10.25
C ASP A 159 -14.48 -10.28 -8.72
N ARG A 160 -13.61 -11.02 -8.02
CA ARG A 160 -13.52 -10.93 -6.56
C ARG A 160 -12.56 -9.80 -6.19
N ILE A 161 -13.03 -8.90 -5.33
CA ILE A 161 -12.22 -7.80 -4.82
C ILE A 161 -11.22 -8.33 -3.79
N LEU A 162 -9.99 -7.82 -3.84
CA LEU A 162 -8.96 -8.15 -2.86
C LEU A 162 -9.38 -7.74 -1.43
N PRO A 163 -8.95 -8.47 -0.38
CA PRO A 163 -9.30 -8.14 0.99
C PRO A 163 -8.88 -6.72 1.37
N LEU A 164 -9.77 -6.00 2.05
CA LEU A 164 -9.55 -4.59 2.45
C LEU A 164 -8.24 -4.36 3.23
N LYS A 165 -7.85 -5.33 4.07
CA LYS A 165 -6.59 -5.31 4.82
C LYS A 165 -5.36 -5.29 3.90
N LYS A 166 -5.41 -5.98 2.76
CA LYS A 166 -4.34 -6.04 1.75
C LYS A 166 -4.30 -4.76 0.92
N LEU A 167 -5.47 -4.24 0.53
CA LEU A 167 -5.58 -3.04 -0.30
C LEU A 167 -5.24 -1.74 0.43
N GLY A 168 -5.42 -1.69 1.76
CA GLY A 168 -5.15 -0.48 2.54
C GLY A 168 -6.13 0.68 2.29
N LEU A 169 -7.26 0.41 1.63
CA LEU A 169 -8.33 1.38 1.38
C LEU A 169 -9.11 1.72 2.67
N CYS A 170 -9.77 2.88 2.69
CA CYS A 170 -10.83 3.14 3.67
C CYS A 170 -12.12 2.43 3.26
N PHE A 171 -13.03 2.22 4.22
CA PHE A 171 -14.30 1.54 3.93
C PHE A 171 -15.12 2.26 2.86
N ASP A 172 -15.16 3.60 2.88
CA ASP A 172 -15.86 4.39 1.87
C ASP A 172 -15.41 4.07 0.44
N GLN A 173 -14.09 4.16 0.16
CA GLN A 173 -13.53 3.85 -1.16
C GLN A 173 -13.74 2.39 -1.58
N TYR A 174 -13.73 1.47 -0.62
CA TYR A 174 -14.02 0.06 -0.90
C TYR A 174 -15.49 -0.19 -1.22
N THR A 175 -16.40 0.53 -0.57
CA THR A 175 -17.83 0.51 -0.92
C THR A 175 -18.06 1.14 -2.28
N GLN A 176 -17.37 2.23 -2.61
CA GLN A 176 -17.41 2.84 -3.94
C GLN A 176 -16.91 1.87 -5.02
N LEU A 177 -15.79 1.19 -4.81
CA LEU A 177 -15.29 0.15 -5.72
C LEU A 177 -16.34 -0.94 -5.96
N ARG A 178 -17.01 -1.42 -4.90
CA ARG A 178 -18.11 -2.39 -5.02
C ARG A 178 -19.28 -1.85 -5.84
N ALA A 179 -19.71 -0.63 -5.56
CA ALA A 179 -20.80 0.00 -6.29
C ALA A 179 -20.49 0.17 -7.77
N GLN A 180 -19.26 0.58 -8.10
CA GLN A 180 -18.82 0.73 -9.50
C GLN A 180 -18.71 -0.61 -10.22
N LEU A 181 -18.27 -1.66 -9.52
CA LEU A 181 -18.24 -3.01 -10.07
C LEU A 181 -19.65 -3.56 -10.34
N LEU A 182 -20.62 -3.25 -9.47
CA LEU A 182 -22.03 -3.58 -9.73
C LEU A 182 -22.56 -2.84 -10.95
N LYS A 183 -22.32 -1.53 -11.06
CA LYS A 183 -22.68 -0.73 -12.25
C LYS A 183 -22.03 -1.27 -13.52
N ALA A 184 -20.76 -1.68 -13.45
CA ALA A 184 -20.03 -2.25 -14.57
C ALA A 184 -20.61 -3.59 -15.06
N ARG A 185 -21.41 -4.28 -14.25
CA ARG A 185 -22.12 -5.51 -14.66
C ARG A 185 -23.48 -5.23 -15.29
N GLU A 186 -24.08 -4.09 -14.97
CA GLU A 186 -25.37 -3.66 -15.51
C GLU A 186 -25.24 -3.02 -16.90
N HIS A 187 -24.06 -2.46 -17.19
CA HIS A 187 -23.68 -1.84 -18.46
C HIS A 187 -22.94 -2.82 -19.36
#